data_AF-A0A6P7GG44-F1
#
_entry.id   AF-A0A6P7GG44-F1
#
_cell.length_a   1.000
_cell.length_b   1.000
_cell.length_c   1.000
_cell.angle_alpha   90.00
_cell.angle_beta   90.00
_cell.angle_gamma   90.00
#
_symmetry.space_group_name_H-M   'P 1'
#
loop_
_entity.id
_entity.type
_entity.pdbx_description
1 polymer ?
#
loop_
_entity_poly.entity_id
_entity_poly.type
_entity_poly.pdbx_seq_one_letter_code
_entity_poly.pdbx_strand_id
1 'polypeptide(L)'
;MSVSQFLEGLPSYNENNFTKFQVDNNNRTSSKRPPVYVPTKEFPSEQIIVTEKTSILLKYMQQHWDKKYNSKKRDISPPSHEPSRKKTRTDTTRDNSREYAMTLNDF
;
A
#
# COMPACT_ATOMS: atom_id res chain seq x y z
N MET A 1 6.91 35.65 16.53
CA MET A 1 7.85 34.84 15.72
C MET A 1 7.79 35.35 14.30
N SER A 2 8.93 35.60 13.65
CA SER A 2 8.96 36.01 12.24
C SER A 2 8.89 34.79 11.32
N VAL A 3 8.48 35.02 10.07
CA VAL A 3 8.48 33.99 9.03
C VAL A 3 9.89 33.44 8.78
N SER A 4 10.94 34.26 8.90
CA SER A 4 12.33 33.82 8.73
C SER A 4 12.72 32.77 9.76
N GLN A 5 12.34 32.97 11.02
CA GLN A 5 12.66 32.07 12.12
C GLN A 5 11.91 30.74 12.02
N PHE A 6 10.77 30.73 11.33
CA PHE A 6 10.03 29.52 10.99
C PHE A 6 10.66 28.72 9.84
N LEU A 7 11.42 29.39 8.96
CA LEU A 7 12.08 28.79 7.79
C LEU A 7 13.53 28.35 8.05
N GLU A 8 14.03 28.56 9.26
CA GLU A 8 15.36 28.09 9.68
C GLU A 8 15.36 26.55 9.88
N GLY A 9 16.51 25.91 9.64
CA GLY A 9 16.70 24.49 9.95
C GLY A 9 16.05 23.50 8.97
N LEU A 10 15.80 23.90 7.73
CA LEU A 10 15.31 22.98 6.70
C LEU A 10 16.27 21.78 6.52
N PRO A 11 15.76 20.57 6.26
CA PRO A 11 16.60 19.39 6.09
C PRO A 11 17.64 19.55 4.98
N SER A 12 18.88 19.21 5.30
CA SER A 12 19.98 19.12 4.34
C SER A 12 20.57 17.72 4.38
N TYR A 13 20.40 16.97 3.29
CA TYR A 13 21.04 15.65 3.15
C TYR A 13 22.56 15.78 2.96
N ASN A 14 23.00 16.85 2.29
CA ASN A 14 24.40 17.20 2.11
C ASN A 14 24.49 18.70 1.83
N GLU A 15 25.19 19.42 2.71
CA GLU A 15 25.38 20.88 2.63
C GLU A 15 26.02 21.32 1.32
N ASN A 16 26.82 20.45 0.67
CA ASN A 16 27.52 20.78 -0.56
C ASN A 16 26.67 20.67 -1.84
N ASN A 17 25.44 20.12 -1.76
CA ASN A 17 24.64 19.82 -2.96
C ASN A 17 24.34 21.05 -3.82
N PHE A 18 24.21 22.23 -3.21
CA PHE A 18 23.80 23.46 -3.90
C PHE A 18 24.78 24.62 -3.71
N THR A 19 25.88 24.44 -2.96
CA THR A 19 26.84 25.54 -2.67
C THR A 19 27.57 26.04 -3.91
N LYS A 20 27.67 25.23 -4.97
CA LYS A 20 28.34 25.58 -6.24
C LYS A 20 27.38 25.72 -7.42
N PHE A 21 26.08 25.75 -7.17
CA PHE A 21 25.09 25.89 -8.23
C PHE A 21 25.19 27.28 -8.87
N GLN A 22 25.35 27.35 -10.19
CA GLN A 22 25.44 28.59 -10.96
C GLN A 22 24.30 28.65 -11.98
N VAL A 23 23.48 29.70 -11.90
CA VAL A 23 22.37 29.96 -12.84
C VAL A 23 22.88 30.68 -14.10
N ASP A 24 23.98 31.42 -14.00
CA ASP A 24 24.41 32.43 -14.98
C ASP A 24 25.16 31.91 -16.20
N ASN A 25 25.18 30.59 -16.45
CA ASN A 25 25.67 30.08 -17.72
C ASN A 25 24.59 30.26 -18.81
N ASN A 26 24.40 31.53 -19.20
CA ASN A 26 23.70 32.05 -20.38
C ASN A 26 22.50 31.22 -20.86
N ASN A 27 21.28 31.68 -20.54
CA ASN A 27 20.00 31.61 -21.29
C ASN A 27 19.97 30.83 -22.64
N ARG A 28 20.43 29.58 -22.64
CA ARG A 28 20.33 28.56 -23.70
C ARG A 28 20.06 27.20 -23.04
N THR A 29 19.24 27.19 -22.00
CA THR A 29 18.85 25.98 -21.26
C THR A 29 17.92 25.07 -22.07
N SER A 30 17.56 25.44 -23.30
CA SER A 30 17.20 24.45 -24.32
C SER A 30 18.46 23.78 -24.86
N SER A 31 18.67 22.49 -24.54
CA SER A 31 18.91 21.45 -25.57
C SER A 31 19.83 20.30 -25.20
N LYS A 32 20.54 20.30 -24.07
CA LYS A 32 21.22 19.06 -23.65
C LYS A 32 20.24 18.17 -22.91
N ARG A 33 19.35 17.54 -23.68
CA ARG A 33 18.57 16.39 -23.21
C ARG A 33 19.55 15.45 -22.49
N PRO A 34 19.23 14.97 -21.27
CA PRO A 34 20.05 13.96 -20.62
C PRO A 34 20.34 12.82 -21.61
N PRO A 35 21.57 12.30 -21.64
CA PRO A 35 21.91 11.21 -22.55
C PRO A 35 20.96 10.04 -22.30
N VAL A 36 20.47 9.44 -23.38
CA VAL A 36 19.61 8.26 -23.30
C VAL A 36 20.47 7.07 -22.89
N TYR A 37 20.01 6.31 -21.90
CA TYR A 37 20.65 5.05 -21.53
C TYR A 37 20.42 4.00 -22.63
N VAL A 38 21.51 3.48 -23.19
CA VAL A 38 21.48 2.38 -24.17
C VAL A 38 22.08 1.14 -23.49
N PRO A 39 21.25 0.14 -23.10
CA PRO A 39 21.75 -1.10 -22.52
C PRO A 39 22.60 -1.86 -23.53
N THR A 40 23.84 -2.22 -23.16
CA THR A 40 24.76 -3.01 -24.01
C THR A 40 24.97 -4.43 -23.52
N LYS A 41 24.47 -4.74 -22.32
CA LYS A 41 24.56 -6.05 -21.67
C LYS A 41 23.19 -6.44 -21.15
N GLU A 42 22.87 -7.72 -21.27
CA GLU A 42 21.67 -8.29 -20.69
C GLU A 42 21.94 -8.77 -19.28
N PHE A 43 21.03 -8.44 -18.36
CA PHE A 43 21.04 -8.92 -16.98
C PHE A 43 19.69 -9.61 -16.71
N PRO A 44 19.66 -10.87 -16.27
CA PRO A 44 18.42 -11.55 -15.97
C PRO A 44 17.74 -10.93 -14.74
N SER A 45 16.40 -10.87 -14.77
CA SER A 45 15.63 -10.46 -13.59
C SER A 45 15.60 -11.58 -12.56
N GLU A 46 15.82 -11.26 -11.28
CA GLU A 46 15.77 -12.24 -10.19
C GLU A 46 14.35 -12.78 -9.95
N GLN A 47 13.34 -11.93 -10.15
CA GLN A 47 11.93 -12.25 -9.94
C GLN A 47 11.09 -11.71 -11.10
N ILE A 48 9.96 -12.38 -11.37
CA ILE A 48 8.99 -11.97 -12.38
C ILE A 48 7.65 -11.64 -11.73
N ILE A 49 7.02 -10.56 -12.19
CA ILE A 49 5.67 -10.21 -11.75
C ILE A 49 4.68 -11.04 -12.56
N VAL A 50 3.86 -11.85 -11.88
CA VAL A 50 2.86 -12.72 -12.49
C VAL A 50 1.47 -12.33 -12.01
N THR A 51 0.53 -12.21 -12.93
CA THR A 51 -0.90 -12.05 -12.62
C THR A 51 -1.58 -13.39 -12.49
N GLU A 52 -2.45 -13.52 -11.50
CA GLU A 52 -3.29 -14.71 -11.34
C GLU A 52 -4.24 -14.84 -12.54
N LYS A 53 -4.33 -16.04 -13.11
CA LYS A 53 -5.21 -16.34 -14.25
C LYS A 53 -6.66 -16.60 -13.85
N THR A 54 -6.94 -16.69 -12.55
CA THR A 54 -8.26 -17.06 -12.04
C THR A 54 -9.23 -15.90 -12.21
N SER A 55 -10.45 -16.21 -12.64
CA SER A 55 -11.53 -15.21 -12.66
C SER A 55 -11.79 -14.73 -11.23
N ILE A 56 -11.90 -13.42 -11.06
CA ILE A 56 -12.15 -12.80 -9.76
C ILE A 56 -13.43 -13.33 -9.10
N LEU A 57 -14.45 -13.68 -9.90
CA LEU A 57 -15.70 -14.24 -9.39
C LEU A 57 -15.49 -15.65 -8.83
N LEU A 58 -14.76 -16.49 -9.57
CA LEU A 58 -14.46 -17.86 -9.13
C LEU A 58 -13.59 -17.85 -7.87
N LYS A 59 -12.58 -16.97 -7.82
CA LYS A 59 -11.74 -16.77 -6.63
C LYS A 59 -12.60 -16.38 -5.42
N TYR A 60 -13.52 -15.44 -5.60
CA TYR A 60 -14.42 -15.00 -4.54
C TYR A 60 -15.34 -16.13 -4.04
N MET A 61 -15.98 -16.87 -4.95
CA MET A 61 -16.86 -17.98 -4.58
C MET A 61 -16.12 -19.08 -3.83
N GLN A 62 -14.93 -19.48 -4.32
CA GLN A 62 -14.08 -20.47 -3.68
C GLN A 62 -13.69 -20.04 -2.27
N GLN A 63 -13.22 -18.80 -2.09
CA GLN A 63 -12.87 -18.26 -0.78
C GLN A 63 -14.05 -18.26 0.20
N HIS A 64 -15.26 -17.89 -0.27
CA HIS A 64 -16.47 -17.92 0.54
C HIS A 64 -16.85 -19.34 0.95
N TRP A 65 -16.68 -20.32 0.06
CA TRP A 65 -16.97 -21.72 0.34
C TRP A 65 -15.96 -22.33 1.32
N ASP A 66 -14.66 -22.12 1.10
CA ASP A 66 -13.58 -22.61 1.96
C ASP A 66 -13.70 -22.04 3.38
N LYS A 67 -14.06 -20.75 3.50
CA LYS A 67 -14.33 -20.12 4.80
C LYS A 67 -15.47 -20.82 5.54
N LYS A 68 -16.59 -21.10 4.86
CA LYS A 68 -17.75 -21.81 5.45
C LYS A 68 -17.40 -23.25 5.81
N TYR A 69 -16.60 -23.93 5.01
CA TYR A 69 -16.22 -25.32 5.23
C TYR A 69 -15.20 -25.46 6.38
N ASN A 70 -14.23 -24.55 6.48
CA ASN A 70 -13.27 -24.53 7.59
C ASN A 70 -13.91 -24.14 8.93
N SER A 71 -14.99 -23.34 8.92
CA SER A 71 -15.80 -23.13 10.13
C SER A 71 -16.41 -24.43 10.65
N LYS A 72 -16.95 -25.30 9.77
CA LYS A 72 -17.58 -26.57 10.17
C LYS A 72 -16.59 -27.56 10.79
N LYS A 73 -15.33 -27.56 10.34
CA LYS A 73 -14.28 -28.44 10.91
C LYS A 73 -13.85 -28.03 12.32
N ARG A 74 -14.03 -26.76 12.72
CA ARG A 74 -13.74 -26.29 14.08
C ARG A 74 -14.85 -26.67 15.07
N ASP A 75 -16.09 -26.79 14.60
CA ASP A 75 -17.24 -27.15 15.44
C ASP A 75 -17.37 -28.67 15.67
N ILE A 76 -16.69 -29.51 14.87
CA ILE A 76 -16.59 -30.96 15.08
C ILE A 76 -15.46 -31.29 16.07
N SER A 77 -15.41 -30.57 17.20
CA SER A 77 -14.73 -31.07 18.41
C SER A 77 -15.82 -31.61 19.34
N PRO A 78 -15.75 -32.86 19.80
CA PRO A 78 -16.79 -33.44 20.65
C PRO A 78 -16.96 -32.60 21.95
N PRO A 79 -18.20 -32.35 22.41
CA PRO A 79 -18.44 -31.52 23.59
C PRO A 79 -18.36 -32.37 24.87
N SER A 80 -17.25 -32.30 25.61
CA SER A 80 -17.12 -32.73 27.03
C SER A 80 -15.66 -32.53 27.47
N HIS A 81 -15.25 -31.88 28.56
CA HIS A 81 -15.87 -31.11 29.65
C HIS A 81 -14.69 -30.42 30.35
N GLU A 82 -14.65 -29.09 30.48
CA GLU A 82 -13.82 -28.39 31.51
C GLU A 82 -14.12 -26.88 31.50
N PRO A 83 -14.44 -26.25 32.65
CA PRO A 83 -14.89 -24.87 32.70
C PRO A 83 -13.73 -23.86 32.80
N SER A 84 -13.95 -22.71 32.16
CA SER A 84 -13.46 -21.39 32.56
C SER A 84 -11.94 -21.17 32.69
N ARG A 85 -11.35 -20.60 31.65
CA ARG A 85 -10.35 -19.54 31.84
C ARG A 85 -10.77 -18.28 31.08
N LYS A 86 -11.04 -17.24 31.87
CA LYS A 86 -11.35 -15.87 31.48
C LYS A 86 -10.44 -15.41 30.33
N LYS A 87 -11.02 -14.92 29.23
CA LYS A 87 -10.32 -14.09 28.25
C LYS A 87 -10.92 -12.68 28.30
N THR A 88 -10.02 -11.71 28.43
CA THR A 88 -10.29 -10.28 28.63
C THR A 88 -11.17 -9.73 27.52
N ARG A 89 -12.25 -9.04 27.93
CA ARG A 89 -13.15 -8.29 27.06
C ARG A 89 -12.43 -7.04 26.56
N THR A 90 -12.05 -7.01 25.28
CA THR A 90 -11.78 -5.76 24.56
C THR A 90 -12.99 -5.39 23.71
N ASP A 91 -13.23 -4.09 23.65
CA ASP A 91 -14.49 -3.44 23.35
C ASP A 91 -15.12 -3.70 21.98
N THR A 92 -16.45 -3.91 22.06
CA THR A 92 -17.51 -3.41 21.20
C THR A 92 -17.33 -3.38 19.69
N THR A 93 -18.01 -4.35 19.06
CA THR A 93 -18.95 -4.13 17.95
C THR A 93 -19.63 -2.74 18.01
N ARG A 94 -19.25 -1.84 17.09
CA ARG A 94 -19.95 -0.63 16.60
C ARG A 94 -19.05 -0.12 15.46
N ASP A 95 -19.34 -0.34 14.20
CA ASP A 95 -20.36 0.41 13.48
C ASP A 95 -20.70 -0.37 12.19
N ASN A 96 -21.83 -1.08 12.21
CA ASN A 96 -22.40 -1.74 11.04
C ASN A 96 -23.75 -1.06 10.76
N SER A 97 -23.73 0.27 10.60
CA SER A 97 -24.91 1.08 10.26
C SER A 97 -24.53 2.53 9.92
N ARG A 98 -23.96 2.77 8.73
CA ARG A 98 -24.09 4.01 7.95
C ARG A 98 -24.00 3.63 6.46
N GLU A 99 -25.08 3.11 5.88
CA GLU A 99 -26.15 3.88 5.23
C GLU A 99 -25.71 4.41 3.85
N TYR A 100 -26.28 3.78 2.83
CA TYR A 100 -26.58 4.27 1.48
C TYR A 100 -25.86 5.54 0.96
N ALA A 101 -24.91 5.35 0.04
CA ALA A 101 -24.70 6.18 -1.15
C ALA A 101 -23.73 5.36 -2.05
N MET A 102 -24.14 4.78 -3.17
CA MET A 102 -24.71 5.45 -4.35
C MET A 102 -25.76 4.56 -5.00
N THR A 103 -26.91 5.13 -5.33
CA THR A 103 -27.88 4.48 -6.23
C THR A 103 -27.46 4.67 -7.67
N LEU A 104 -27.76 3.66 -8.50
CA LEU A 104 -27.35 3.47 -9.89
C LEU A 104 -28.06 4.41 -10.89
N ASN A 105 -28.36 5.64 -10.50
CA ASN A 105 -28.98 6.68 -11.32
C ASN A 105 -28.06 7.89 -11.61
N ASP A 106 -26.78 7.83 -11.24
CA ASP A 106 -25.80 8.90 -11.49
C ASP A 106 -24.75 8.55 -12.57
N PHE A 107 -25.13 7.74 -13.57
CA PHE A 107 -24.39 7.59 -14.84
C PHE A 107 -25.35 7.66 -16.03
#